data_AF-A0A0J5WLW1-F1
#
_entry.id   AF-A0A0J5WLW1-F1
#
_cell.length_a   1.000
_cell.length_b   1.000
_cell.length_c   1.000
_cell.angle_alpha   90.00
_cell.angle_beta   90.00
_cell.angle_gamma   90.00
#
_symmetry.space_group_name_H-M   'P 1'
#
loop_
_entity.id
_entity.type
_entity.pdbx_description
1 polymer ?
#
loop_
_entity_poly.entity_id
_entity_poly.type
_entity_poly.pdbx_seq_one_letter_code
_entity_poly.pdbx_strand_id
1 'polypeptide(L)'
;MNITILDDYFDTLRTLPSFRKLDGHAVTIWNDHVQDVDALAERLRDTEVLVLIRERAQIRAPLIARLPKLRLISQRSVYPHIDIDACTAQGVIVSSNQHAGTPSYAAAELTWGLVLAAMRQIPQQMHALQTGHWQIGVGRTLRGRTLGIYGYGRIGAEVARYGAAFGMNVLVWAREASLQRARDDGWETALDKRSFFETCDVLSLHMRLVPATRGIVTAEDLGRMKPDALLVNTSRAGLVAPGALEAALQAGRPGMAAVDVYDTEPLRDPWHPLLRLPNVVCTPHIGYVTEDEYETQFSDVFDQIVSYAAGEPIHVVNPDVLAREAASIEPLILDLLEWIGPGARPYDEVIDAWRTSCPRLPVWEEACARGYVIRHHAPGGVAQVEVSTAGRARLQADRA
;
A
#
# COMPACT_ATOMS: atom_id res chain seq x y z
N MET A 1 3.67 19.35 12.10
CA MET A 1 3.57 17.95 12.60
C MET A 1 4.90 17.25 12.41
N ASN A 2 5.18 16.26 13.25
CA ASN A 2 6.31 15.34 13.13
C ASN A 2 5.92 14.14 12.27
N ILE A 3 6.40 14.10 11.03
CA ILE A 3 6.15 13.04 10.06
C ILE A 3 7.35 12.10 10.06
N THR A 4 7.10 10.79 10.13
CA THR A 4 8.13 9.77 9.95
C THR A 4 7.81 8.90 8.74
N ILE A 5 8.79 8.70 7.86
CA ILE A 5 8.73 7.76 6.74
C ILE A 5 9.67 6.59 7.05
N LEU A 6 9.17 5.36 6.99
CA LEU A 6 9.96 4.15 7.20
C LEU A 6 10.40 3.52 5.89
N ASP A 7 11.52 2.79 5.94
CA ASP A 7 11.98 1.87 4.88
C ASP A 7 12.22 2.51 3.49
N ASP A 8 12.56 3.79 3.41
CA ASP A 8 13.01 4.43 2.16
C ASP A 8 14.50 4.17 1.96
N TYR A 9 14.86 2.94 1.57
CA TYR A 9 16.24 2.45 1.54
C TYR A 9 17.27 3.36 0.85
N PHE A 10 16.85 4.17 -0.11
CA PHE A 10 17.74 5.02 -0.91
C PHE A 10 17.51 6.52 -0.70
N ASP A 11 16.69 6.88 0.29
CA ASP A 11 16.33 8.27 0.56
C ASP A 11 15.73 8.95 -0.70
N THR A 12 14.97 8.18 -1.47
CA THR A 12 14.45 8.60 -2.78
C THR A 12 13.32 9.60 -2.62
N LEU A 13 12.46 9.46 -1.59
CA LEU A 13 11.24 10.26 -1.52
C LEU A 13 11.52 11.75 -1.44
N ARG A 14 12.60 12.17 -0.76
CA ARG A 14 12.95 13.59 -0.66
C ARG A 14 13.36 14.22 -2.00
N THR A 15 13.73 13.41 -2.99
CA THR A 15 14.14 13.91 -4.31
C THR A 15 12.95 14.08 -5.25
N LEU A 16 11.79 13.55 -4.89
CA LEU A 16 10.59 13.58 -5.72
C LEU A 16 9.89 14.95 -5.64
N PRO A 17 9.29 15.43 -6.75
CA PRO A 17 8.53 16.69 -6.75
C PRO A 17 7.41 16.73 -5.71
N SER A 18 6.69 15.62 -5.51
CA SER A 18 5.61 15.50 -4.54
C SER A 18 6.03 15.77 -3.10
N PHE A 19 7.30 15.57 -2.74
CA PHE A 19 7.80 15.77 -1.37
C PHE A 19 7.59 17.19 -0.85
N ARG A 20 7.54 18.20 -1.74
CA ARG A 20 7.24 19.60 -1.39
C ARG A 20 5.86 19.78 -0.75
N LYS A 21 4.93 18.83 -0.92
CA LYS A 21 3.65 18.83 -0.21
C LYS A 21 3.80 18.75 1.31
N LEU A 22 4.96 18.32 1.80
CA LEU A 22 5.30 18.25 3.22
C LEU A 22 6.06 19.49 3.73
N ASP A 23 6.20 20.54 2.92
CA ASP A 23 6.84 21.79 3.33
C ASP A 23 6.14 22.37 4.58
N GLY A 24 6.94 22.81 5.57
CA GLY A 24 6.42 23.29 6.86
C GLY A 24 6.19 22.19 7.91
N HIS A 25 6.39 20.92 7.57
CA HIS A 25 6.39 19.80 8.52
C HIS A 25 7.83 19.37 8.86
N ALA A 26 8.01 18.77 10.04
CA ALA A 26 9.27 18.13 10.41
C ALA A 26 9.24 16.69 9.90
N VAL A 27 10.08 16.34 8.91
CA VAL A 27 10.08 15.02 8.27
C VAL A 27 11.37 14.26 8.60
N THR A 28 11.20 13.08 9.20
CA THR A 28 12.29 12.12 9.43
C THR A 28 12.10 10.93 8.50
N ILE A 29 13.14 10.58 7.74
CA ILE A 29 13.14 9.42 6.82
C ILE A 29 14.14 8.40 7.33
N TRP A 30 13.72 7.14 7.44
CA TRP A 30 14.58 6.02 7.79
C TRP A 30 14.91 5.19 6.56
N ASN A 31 16.20 5.01 6.30
CA ASN A 31 16.73 4.32 5.11
C ASN A 31 17.13 2.86 5.41
N ASP A 32 16.69 2.33 6.54
CA ASP A 32 16.90 0.96 6.98
C ASP A 32 15.56 0.33 7.41
N HIS A 33 15.59 -1.00 7.56
CA HIS A 33 14.44 -1.77 8.05
C HIS A 33 14.67 -2.28 9.46
N VAL A 34 13.68 -2.01 10.33
CA VAL A 34 13.58 -2.48 11.71
C VAL A 34 12.15 -2.96 11.95
N GLN A 35 11.98 -4.15 12.51
CA GLN A 35 10.66 -4.73 12.84
C GLN A 35 10.50 -5.06 14.33
N ASP A 36 11.59 -5.02 15.09
CA ASP A 36 11.56 -5.18 16.54
C ASP A 36 10.71 -4.08 17.18
N VAL A 37 9.79 -4.47 18.07
CA VAL A 37 8.79 -3.56 18.63
C VAL A 37 9.42 -2.53 19.56
N ASP A 38 10.44 -2.90 20.33
CA ASP A 38 11.12 -1.98 21.23
C ASP A 38 11.89 -0.91 20.46
N ALA A 39 12.67 -1.34 19.47
CA ALA A 39 13.43 -0.44 18.61
C ALA A 39 12.51 0.49 17.79
N LEU A 40 11.42 -0.04 17.23
CA LEU A 40 10.44 0.77 16.49
C LEU A 40 9.72 1.77 17.40
N ALA A 41 9.35 1.38 18.62
CA ALA A 41 8.66 2.28 19.54
C ALA A 41 9.55 3.46 19.95
N GLU A 42 10.84 3.24 20.20
CA GLU A 42 11.78 4.33 20.48
C GLU A 42 11.98 5.21 19.24
N ARG A 43 12.16 4.59 18.06
CA ARG A 43 12.29 5.29 16.77
C ARG A 43 11.10 6.21 16.46
N LEU A 44 9.89 5.78 16.83
CA LEU A 44 8.64 6.45 16.51
C LEU A 44 8.05 7.25 17.68
N ARG A 45 8.80 7.43 18.78
CA ARG A 45 8.29 8.02 20.04
C ARG A 45 7.67 9.42 19.88
N ASP A 46 8.18 10.19 18.93
CA ASP A 46 7.78 11.57 18.65
C ASP A 46 6.96 11.72 17.36
N THR A 47 6.65 10.60 16.70
CA THR A 47 5.90 10.56 15.45
C THR A 47 4.43 10.91 15.66
N GLU A 48 3.93 11.90 14.94
CA GLU A 48 2.51 12.25 14.87
C GLU A 48 1.85 11.65 13.63
N VAL A 49 2.60 11.59 12.53
CA VAL A 49 2.16 11.02 11.25
C VAL A 49 3.18 9.98 10.79
N LEU A 50 2.73 8.75 10.56
CA LEU A 50 3.54 7.66 10.05
C LEU A 50 3.21 7.39 8.59
N VAL A 51 4.20 7.49 7.71
CA VAL A 51 4.10 7.11 6.30
C VAL A 51 4.69 5.72 6.11
N LEU A 52 3.91 4.82 5.51
CA LEU A 52 4.35 3.47 5.21
C LEU A 52 4.58 3.29 3.71
N ILE A 53 5.72 2.70 3.37
CA ILE A 53 5.98 2.24 2.01
C ILE A 53 5.45 0.82 1.89
N ARG A 54 4.19 0.72 1.44
CA ARG A 54 3.55 -0.57 1.18
C ARG A 54 3.59 -1.46 2.44
N GLU A 55 3.75 -2.76 2.27
CA GLU A 55 3.75 -3.74 3.34
C GLU A 55 5.13 -3.98 3.99
N ARG A 56 6.10 -3.05 3.85
CA ARG A 56 7.49 -3.22 4.34
C ARG A 56 7.59 -3.33 5.87
N ALA A 57 6.80 -2.55 6.60
CA ALA A 57 6.75 -2.59 8.07
C ALA A 57 5.40 -3.12 8.56
N GLN A 58 5.40 -3.92 9.63
CA GLN A 58 4.17 -4.38 10.29
C GLN A 58 3.82 -3.45 11.46
N ILE A 59 2.59 -2.91 11.42
CA ILE A 59 2.06 -2.02 12.45
C ILE A 59 0.94 -2.73 13.19
N ARG A 60 1.31 -3.40 14.29
CA ARG A 60 0.42 -4.26 15.08
C ARG A 60 0.12 -3.67 16.45
N ALA A 61 -0.91 -4.18 17.13
CA ALA A 61 -1.33 -3.69 18.45
C ALA A 61 -0.19 -3.42 19.47
N PRO A 62 0.82 -4.30 19.64
CA PRO A 62 1.90 -4.05 20.60
C PRO A 62 2.74 -2.80 20.31
N LEU A 63 2.93 -2.46 19.02
CA LEU A 63 3.62 -1.24 18.62
C LEU A 63 2.71 -0.03 18.80
N ILE A 64 1.47 -0.09 18.28
CA ILE A 64 0.53 1.03 18.30
C ILE A 64 0.30 1.53 19.73
N ALA A 65 0.17 0.62 20.70
CA ALA A 65 -0.04 0.96 22.11
C ALA A 65 1.11 1.77 22.75
N ARG A 66 2.28 1.82 22.11
CA ARG A 66 3.48 2.53 22.60
C ARG A 66 3.74 3.84 21.86
N LEU A 67 2.83 4.25 20.98
CA LEU A 67 2.96 5.45 20.16
C LEU A 67 1.89 6.48 20.53
N PRO A 68 1.93 7.07 21.74
CA PRO A 68 0.86 7.94 22.26
C PRO A 68 0.68 9.26 21.50
N LYS A 69 1.65 9.64 20.66
CA LYS A 69 1.59 10.84 19.82
C LYS A 69 1.09 10.55 18.41
N LEU A 70 1.04 9.29 17.99
CA LEU A 70 0.64 8.91 16.64
C LEU A 70 -0.83 9.24 16.45
N ARG A 71 -1.16 9.98 15.38
CA ARG A 71 -2.52 10.38 15.04
C ARG A 71 -2.96 9.90 13.67
N LEU A 72 -2.02 9.81 12.73
CA LEU A 72 -2.28 9.38 11.36
C LEU A 72 -1.26 8.33 10.92
N ILE A 73 -1.75 7.24 10.33
CA ILE A 73 -0.95 6.38 9.45
C ILE A 73 -1.45 6.60 8.03
N SER A 74 -0.55 6.99 7.12
CA SER A 74 -0.88 7.23 5.72
C SER A 74 -0.09 6.30 4.81
N GLN A 75 -0.80 5.67 3.87
CA GLN A 75 -0.21 4.85 2.83
C GLN A 75 -1.08 4.83 1.56
N ARG A 76 -0.67 4.00 0.60
CA ARG A 76 -1.49 3.64 -0.56
C ARG A 76 -1.59 2.13 -0.66
N SER A 77 -2.75 1.63 -1.11
CA SER A 77 -3.10 0.22 -1.32
C SER A 77 -3.62 -0.56 -0.10
N VAL A 78 -3.70 -1.89 -0.23
CA VAL A 78 -4.21 -2.78 0.82
C VAL A 78 -3.27 -2.78 2.03
N TYR A 79 -3.82 -3.04 3.21
CA TYR A 79 -3.15 -2.86 4.50
C TYR A 79 -3.23 -4.10 5.42
N PRO A 80 -2.94 -5.32 4.95
CA PRO A 80 -2.99 -6.52 5.81
C PRO A 80 -1.93 -6.53 6.93
N HIS A 81 -0.97 -5.60 6.86
CA HIS A 81 0.11 -5.42 7.82
C HIS A 81 -0.22 -4.40 8.93
N ILE A 82 -1.37 -3.71 8.83
CA ILE A 82 -1.84 -2.73 9.82
C ILE A 82 -3.00 -3.33 10.61
N ASP A 83 -2.90 -3.27 11.94
CA ASP A 83 -3.99 -3.63 12.85
C ASP A 83 -4.98 -2.46 13.00
N ILE A 84 -6.02 -2.47 12.17
CA ILE A 84 -7.01 -1.38 12.08
C ILE A 84 -7.82 -1.23 13.37
N ASP A 85 -8.13 -2.34 14.05
CA ASP A 85 -8.91 -2.31 15.29
C ASP A 85 -8.08 -1.68 16.40
N ALA A 86 -6.79 -2.02 16.50
CA ALA A 86 -5.88 -1.39 17.44
C ALA A 86 -5.67 0.11 17.15
N CYS A 87 -5.52 0.51 15.89
CA CYS A 87 -5.50 1.93 15.51
C CYS A 87 -6.78 2.63 15.96
N THR A 88 -7.93 2.03 15.72
CA THR A 88 -9.24 2.58 16.08
C THR A 88 -9.42 2.71 17.59
N ALA A 89 -8.95 1.73 18.35
CA ALA A 89 -8.96 1.75 19.80
C ALA A 89 -8.10 2.89 20.38
N GLN A 90 -7.00 3.23 19.71
CA GLN A 90 -6.04 4.26 20.14
C GLN A 90 -6.28 5.64 19.49
N GLY A 91 -7.37 5.81 18.74
CA GLY A 91 -7.69 7.08 18.08
C GLY A 91 -6.77 7.43 16.91
N VAL A 92 -6.07 6.45 16.35
CA VAL A 92 -5.18 6.64 15.20
C VAL A 92 -6.00 6.49 13.91
N ILE A 93 -6.07 7.55 13.13
CA ILE A 93 -6.67 7.52 11.79
C ILE A 93 -5.73 6.75 10.86
N VAL A 94 -6.30 5.87 10.05
CA VAL A 94 -5.56 5.20 8.98
C VAL A 94 -6.17 5.65 7.65
N SER A 95 -5.35 6.30 6.82
CA SER A 95 -5.72 6.69 5.47
C SER A 95 -4.99 5.80 4.46
N SER A 96 -5.76 5.25 3.51
CA SER A 96 -5.18 4.51 2.40
C SER A 96 -6.05 4.56 1.15
N ASN A 97 -5.57 5.25 0.12
CA ASN A 97 -6.18 5.18 -1.20
C ASN A 97 -5.88 3.82 -1.85
N GLN A 98 -6.91 3.01 -2.11
CA GLN A 98 -6.77 1.70 -2.76
C GLN A 98 -6.76 1.76 -4.30
N HIS A 99 -6.85 2.96 -4.90
CA HIS A 99 -6.85 3.25 -6.33
C HIS A 99 -7.61 2.21 -7.19
N ALA A 100 -8.93 2.36 -7.26
CA ALA A 100 -9.80 1.46 -8.00
C ALA A 100 -9.82 1.82 -9.49
N GLY A 101 -8.85 1.36 -10.29
CA GLY A 101 -8.98 1.54 -11.73
C GLY A 101 -7.83 1.03 -12.58
N THR A 102 -6.61 1.45 -12.28
CA THR A 102 -5.44 1.23 -13.14
C THR A 102 -4.57 0.07 -12.66
N PRO A 103 -3.89 -0.67 -13.57
CA PRO A 103 -2.78 -1.54 -13.19
C PRO A 103 -1.59 -0.70 -12.72
N SER A 104 -0.69 -1.29 -11.94
CA SER A 104 0.67 -0.74 -11.84
C SER A 104 1.43 -1.16 -13.10
N TYR A 105 1.71 -0.19 -13.96
CA TYR A 105 2.52 -0.40 -15.16
C TYR A 105 3.97 -0.73 -14.79
N ALA A 106 4.51 -0.11 -13.75
CA ALA A 106 5.85 -0.45 -13.21
C ALA A 106 5.99 -1.96 -12.90
N ALA A 107 5.00 -2.55 -12.22
CA ALA A 107 5.04 -3.97 -11.87
C ALA A 107 4.88 -4.87 -13.11
N ALA A 108 4.04 -4.47 -14.07
CA ALA A 108 3.88 -5.19 -15.33
C ALA A 108 5.17 -5.15 -16.17
N GLU A 109 5.79 -3.97 -16.28
CA GLU A 109 7.05 -3.74 -17.00
C GLU A 109 8.21 -4.49 -16.36
N LEU A 110 8.34 -4.49 -15.03
CA LEU A 110 9.35 -5.30 -14.35
C LEU A 110 9.13 -6.79 -14.63
N THR A 111 7.88 -7.27 -14.56
CA THR A 111 7.57 -8.67 -14.91
C THR A 111 8.07 -9.00 -16.30
N TRP A 112 7.80 -8.11 -17.27
CA TRP A 112 8.24 -8.31 -18.65
C TRP A 112 9.76 -8.24 -18.81
N GLY A 113 10.41 -7.30 -18.11
CA GLY A 113 11.86 -7.19 -18.03
C GLY A 113 12.49 -8.47 -17.49
N LEU A 114 11.90 -9.07 -16.44
CA LEU A 114 12.32 -10.35 -15.87
C LEU A 114 12.10 -11.53 -16.83
N VAL A 115 10.99 -11.55 -17.57
CA VAL A 115 10.77 -12.53 -18.64
C VAL A 115 11.90 -12.48 -19.67
N LEU A 116 12.24 -11.28 -20.17
CA LEU A 116 13.30 -11.09 -21.15
C LEU A 116 14.68 -11.42 -20.56
N ALA A 117 14.97 -10.94 -19.35
CA ALA A 117 16.22 -11.17 -18.64
C ALA A 117 16.48 -12.66 -18.43
N ALA A 118 15.48 -13.41 -17.99
CA ALA A 118 15.61 -14.84 -17.79
C ALA A 118 15.70 -15.60 -19.13
N MET A 119 14.78 -15.37 -20.08
CA MET A 119 14.78 -16.08 -21.37
C MET A 119 16.05 -15.86 -22.20
N ARG A 120 16.74 -14.74 -21.99
CA ARG A 120 18.03 -14.42 -22.62
C ARG A 120 19.24 -14.61 -21.69
N GLN A 121 19.01 -15.01 -20.45
CA GLN A 121 20.01 -15.18 -19.40
C GLN A 121 20.92 -13.95 -19.25
N ILE A 122 20.34 -12.74 -19.34
CA ILE A 122 21.09 -11.49 -19.41
C ILE A 122 22.04 -11.33 -18.20
N PRO A 123 21.59 -11.51 -16.94
CA PRO A 123 22.50 -11.38 -15.79
C PRO A 123 23.67 -12.38 -15.84
N GLN A 124 23.40 -13.62 -16.24
CA GLN A 124 24.41 -14.67 -16.33
C GLN A 124 25.40 -14.43 -17.48
N GLN A 125 24.92 -14.00 -18.65
CA GLN A 125 25.77 -13.63 -19.79
C GLN A 125 26.63 -12.39 -19.45
N MET A 126 26.06 -11.41 -18.75
CA MET A 126 26.79 -10.24 -18.27
C MET A 126 27.91 -10.64 -17.30
N HIS A 127 27.62 -11.50 -16.33
CA HIS A 127 28.62 -12.01 -15.40
C HIS A 127 29.74 -12.80 -16.10
N ALA A 128 29.40 -13.60 -17.11
CA ALA A 128 30.37 -14.31 -17.92
C ALA A 128 31.34 -13.33 -18.61
N LEU A 129 30.81 -12.30 -19.27
CA LEU A 129 31.63 -11.27 -19.93
C LEU A 129 32.54 -10.54 -18.94
N GLN A 130 32.00 -10.17 -17.76
CA GLN A 130 32.77 -9.53 -16.69
C GLN A 130 33.91 -10.40 -16.15
N THR A 131 33.78 -11.72 -16.24
CA THR A 131 34.79 -12.69 -15.78
C THR A 131 35.68 -13.23 -16.90
N GLY A 132 35.64 -12.62 -18.10
CA GLY A 132 36.50 -12.97 -19.23
C GLY A 132 35.98 -14.12 -20.11
N HIS A 133 34.77 -14.61 -19.84
CA HIS A 133 34.10 -15.60 -20.69
C HIS A 133 33.23 -14.90 -21.73
N TRP A 134 33.45 -15.17 -23.00
CA TRP A 134 32.72 -14.47 -24.07
C TRP A 134 31.20 -14.72 -24.05
N GLN A 135 30.76 -15.98 -23.93
CA GLN A 135 29.35 -16.39 -23.93
C GLN A 135 29.14 -17.67 -23.11
N ILE A 136 27.93 -17.88 -22.56
CA ILE A 136 27.55 -19.10 -21.82
C ILE A 136 26.57 -20.02 -22.57
N GLY A 137 26.31 -19.73 -23.85
CA GLY A 137 25.39 -20.50 -24.68
C GLY A 137 24.23 -19.66 -25.23
N VAL A 138 23.19 -20.35 -25.71
CA VAL A 138 22.06 -19.74 -26.40
C VAL A 138 20.88 -19.48 -25.47
N GLY A 139 20.31 -18.27 -25.54
CA GLY A 139 19.00 -17.97 -24.96
C GLY A 139 17.85 -18.39 -25.87
N ARG A 140 16.62 -18.08 -25.46
CA ARG A 140 15.39 -18.41 -26.19
C ARG A 140 14.62 -17.16 -26.61
N THR A 141 14.08 -17.18 -27.82
CA THR A 141 13.20 -16.13 -28.35
C THR A 141 11.76 -16.33 -27.86
N LEU A 142 11.02 -15.26 -27.58
CA LEU A 142 9.62 -15.35 -27.10
C LEU A 142 8.60 -15.68 -28.20
N ARG A 143 8.76 -15.12 -29.40
CA ARG A 143 7.80 -15.25 -30.50
C ARG A 143 7.41 -16.71 -30.79
N GLY A 144 6.11 -16.95 -30.91
CA GLY A 144 5.50 -18.26 -31.17
C GLY A 144 5.42 -19.21 -29.97
N ARG A 145 5.95 -18.82 -28.80
CA ARG A 145 5.84 -19.60 -27.55
C ARG A 145 4.57 -19.26 -26.79
N THR A 146 4.19 -20.15 -25.87
CA THR A 146 3.01 -19.95 -25.03
C THR A 146 3.37 -19.20 -23.74
N LEU A 147 2.70 -18.06 -23.52
CA LEU A 147 2.70 -17.32 -22.27
C LEU A 147 1.47 -17.67 -21.45
N GLY A 148 1.69 -18.34 -20.32
CA GLY A 148 0.69 -18.60 -19.30
C GLY A 148 0.53 -17.42 -18.34
N ILE A 149 -0.69 -16.90 -18.21
CA ILE A 149 -1.04 -15.92 -17.19
C ILE A 149 -1.87 -16.61 -16.10
N TYR A 150 -1.26 -16.86 -14.95
CA TYR A 150 -1.97 -17.41 -13.79
C TYR A 150 -2.50 -16.29 -12.91
N GLY A 151 -3.77 -15.96 -13.08
CA GLY A 151 -4.44 -14.84 -12.41
C GLY A 151 -4.63 -13.66 -13.37
N TYR A 152 -5.86 -13.48 -13.84
CA TYR A 152 -6.20 -12.42 -14.80
C TYR A 152 -6.77 -11.17 -14.11
N GLY A 153 -5.91 -10.55 -13.30
CA GLY A 153 -6.13 -9.23 -12.69
C GLY A 153 -5.63 -8.10 -13.59
N ARG A 154 -5.56 -6.88 -13.05
CA ARG A 154 -5.12 -5.69 -13.82
C ARG A 154 -3.69 -5.83 -14.37
N ILE A 155 -2.74 -6.25 -13.52
CA ILE A 155 -1.34 -6.46 -13.93
C ILE A 155 -1.25 -7.64 -14.91
N GLY A 156 -1.93 -8.77 -14.63
CA GLY A 156 -1.92 -9.93 -15.53
C GLY A 156 -2.49 -9.62 -16.92
N ALA A 157 -3.51 -8.75 -17.01
CA ALA A 157 -4.05 -8.27 -18.28
C ALA A 157 -3.05 -7.42 -19.06
N GLU A 158 -2.27 -6.57 -18.38
CA GLU A 158 -1.21 -5.79 -19.04
C GLU A 158 -0.06 -6.69 -19.54
N VAL A 159 0.37 -7.65 -18.71
CA VAL A 159 1.42 -8.62 -19.11
C VAL A 159 0.95 -9.51 -20.27
N ALA A 160 -0.34 -9.86 -20.34
CA ALA A 160 -0.92 -10.53 -21.51
C ALA A 160 -0.76 -9.70 -22.80
N ARG A 161 -1.03 -8.40 -22.74
CA ARG A 161 -0.82 -7.49 -23.89
C ARG A 161 0.64 -7.43 -24.32
N TYR A 162 1.58 -7.38 -23.38
CA TYR A 162 3.01 -7.44 -23.69
C TYR A 162 3.38 -8.75 -24.39
N GLY A 163 2.87 -9.88 -23.90
CA GLY A 163 3.05 -11.19 -24.54
C GLY A 163 2.56 -11.20 -25.99
N ALA A 164 1.36 -10.71 -26.24
CA ALA A 164 0.78 -10.63 -27.58
C ALA A 164 1.57 -9.70 -28.50
N ALA A 165 2.04 -8.55 -28.00
CA ALA A 165 2.89 -7.63 -28.76
C ALA A 165 4.21 -8.27 -29.20
N PHE A 166 4.75 -9.21 -28.42
CA PHE A 166 5.93 -10.01 -28.77
C PHE A 166 5.61 -11.25 -29.63
N GLY A 167 4.34 -11.43 -30.01
CA GLY A 167 3.87 -12.56 -30.83
C GLY A 167 3.87 -13.88 -30.09
N MET A 168 3.64 -13.88 -28.77
CA MET A 168 3.40 -15.10 -27.99
C MET A 168 1.93 -15.52 -28.07
N ASN A 169 1.67 -16.81 -27.87
CA ASN A 169 0.32 -17.33 -27.70
C ASN A 169 -0.06 -17.18 -26.22
N VAL A 170 -1.00 -16.29 -25.90
CA VAL A 170 -1.41 -16.05 -24.51
C VAL A 170 -2.48 -17.04 -24.10
N LEU A 171 -2.22 -17.77 -23.00
CA LEU A 171 -3.14 -18.71 -22.38
C LEU A 171 -3.38 -18.28 -20.93
N VAL A 172 -4.65 -18.19 -20.52
CA VAL A 172 -5.02 -17.70 -19.19
C VAL A 172 -5.56 -18.85 -18.32
N TRP A 173 -5.13 -18.89 -17.06
CA TRP A 173 -5.76 -19.70 -16.02
C TRP A 173 -6.04 -18.85 -14.78
N ALA A 174 -7.27 -18.91 -14.26
CA ALA A 174 -7.70 -18.10 -13.12
C ALA A 174 -9.00 -18.67 -12.53
N ARG A 175 -9.55 -18.01 -11.49
CA ARG A 175 -10.94 -18.25 -11.04
C ARG A 175 -11.93 -17.91 -12.17
N GLU A 176 -13.09 -18.57 -12.19
CA GLU A 176 -14.04 -18.49 -13.32
C GLU A 176 -14.41 -17.05 -13.70
N ALA A 177 -14.74 -16.19 -12.73
CA ALA A 177 -15.05 -14.79 -13.01
C ALA A 177 -13.92 -14.02 -13.72
N SER A 178 -12.67 -14.45 -13.57
CA SER A 178 -11.51 -13.87 -14.25
C SER A 178 -11.20 -14.56 -15.58
N LEU A 179 -11.52 -15.85 -15.71
CA LEU A 179 -11.52 -16.53 -17.01
C LEU A 179 -12.56 -15.92 -17.95
N GLN A 180 -13.77 -15.63 -17.45
CA GLN A 180 -14.78 -14.97 -18.27
C GLN A 180 -14.28 -13.62 -18.79
N ARG A 181 -13.71 -12.77 -17.92
CA ARG A 181 -13.08 -11.50 -18.36
C ARG A 181 -11.97 -11.72 -19.39
N ALA A 182 -11.16 -12.76 -19.23
CA ALA A 182 -10.11 -13.07 -20.20
C ALA A 182 -10.69 -13.43 -21.57
N ARG A 183 -11.76 -14.24 -21.60
CA ARG A 183 -12.49 -14.56 -22.85
C ARG A 183 -13.13 -13.32 -23.46
N ASP A 184 -13.74 -12.46 -22.64
CA ASP A 184 -14.35 -11.20 -23.08
C ASP A 184 -13.29 -10.25 -23.71
N ASP A 185 -12.07 -10.26 -23.18
CA ASP A 185 -10.90 -9.55 -23.72
C ASP A 185 -10.25 -10.25 -24.92
N GLY A 186 -10.77 -11.41 -25.34
CA GLY A 186 -10.31 -12.16 -26.53
C GLY A 186 -9.15 -13.14 -26.29
N TRP A 187 -8.84 -13.48 -25.04
CA TRP A 187 -7.77 -14.43 -24.71
C TRP A 187 -8.25 -15.88 -24.65
N GLU A 188 -7.38 -16.81 -25.01
CA GLU A 188 -7.59 -18.23 -24.78
C GLU A 188 -7.50 -18.56 -23.28
N THR A 189 -8.34 -19.48 -22.82
CA THR A 189 -8.34 -19.96 -21.44
C THR A 189 -8.02 -21.44 -21.39
N ALA A 190 -7.15 -21.85 -20.47
CA ALA A 190 -6.85 -23.26 -20.25
C ALA A 190 -8.08 -24.03 -19.75
N LEU A 191 -8.16 -25.32 -20.10
CA LEU A 191 -9.25 -26.21 -19.69
C LEU A 191 -9.19 -26.50 -18.20
N ASP A 192 -7.98 -26.74 -17.70
CA ASP A 192 -7.71 -27.01 -16.31
C ASP A 192 -6.29 -26.56 -15.93
N LYS A 193 -6.02 -26.55 -14.62
CA LYS A 193 -4.71 -26.19 -14.09
C LYS A 193 -3.59 -27.10 -14.60
N ARG A 194 -3.87 -28.39 -14.79
CA ARG A 194 -2.87 -29.36 -15.22
C ARG A 194 -2.37 -29.02 -16.63
N SER A 195 -3.27 -28.94 -17.59
CA SER A 195 -2.99 -28.59 -18.99
C SER A 195 -2.32 -27.23 -19.11
N PHE A 196 -2.69 -26.27 -18.25
CA PHE A 196 -2.03 -24.97 -18.17
C PHE A 196 -0.52 -25.11 -17.86
N PHE A 197 -0.14 -25.81 -16.79
CA PHE A 197 1.27 -26.00 -16.44
C PHE A 197 2.04 -26.83 -17.50
N GLU A 198 1.40 -27.81 -18.12
CA GLU A 198 2.02 -28.65 -19.17
C GLU A 198 2.28 -27.88 -20.48
N THR A 199 1.46 -26.86 -20.79
CA THR A 199 1.49 -26.15 -22.09
C THR A 199 2.45 -24.95 -22.11
N CYS A 200 2.61 -24.24 -20.99
CA CYS A 200 3.30 -22.95 -20.97
C CYS A 200 4.82 -23.07 -21.18
N ASP A 201 5.40 -22.19 -22.01
CA ASP A 201 6.85 -21.99 -22.11
C ASP A 201 7.33 -20.92 -21.12
N VAL A 202 6.48 -19.94 -20.84
CA VAL A 202 6.64 -18.95 -19.77
C VAL A 202 5.35 -18.94 -18.97
N LEU A 203 5.40 -19.07 -17.65
CA LEU A 203 4.23 -19.02 -16.76
C LEU A 203 4.45 -17.89 -15.74
N SER A 204 3.59 -16.88 -15.75
CA SER A 204 3.68 -15.73 -14.85
C SER A 204 2.52 -15.69 -13.85
N LEU A 205 2.84 -15.47 -12.57
CA LEU A 205 1.86 -15.40 -11.48
C LEU A 205 1.40 -13.96 -11.23
N HIS A 206 0.08 -13.72 -11.26
CA HIS A 206 -0.56 -12.41 -11.12
C HIS A 206 -1.81 -12.44 -10.23
N MET A 207 -1.63 -12.78 -8.96
CA MET A 207 -2.75 -12.88 -8.01
C MET A 207 -2.38 -12.43 -6.60
N ARG A 208 -3.39 -12.04 -5.83
CA ARG A 208 -3.23 -11.68 -4.41
C ARG A 208 -2.96 -12.93 -3.57
N LEU A 209 -2.15 -12.79 -2.53
CA LEU A 209 -2.00 -13.81 -1.49
C LEU A 209 -3.14 -13.69 -0.47
N VAL A 210 -4.00 -14.71 -0.46
CA VAL A 210 -5.13 -14.89 0.46
C VAL A 210 -5.16 -16.35 0.90
N PRO A 211 -5.95 -16.75 1.91
CA PRO A 211 -5.99 -18.15 2.34
C PRO A 211 -6.22 -19.15 1.19
N ALA A 212 -7.09 -18.80 0.22
CA ALA A 212 -7.39 -19.63 -0.93
C ALA A 212 -6.28 -19.72 -2.00
N THR A 213 -5.28 -18.82 -2.00
CA THR A 213 -4.19 -18.81 -2.98
C THR A 213 -2.83 -19.13 -2.36
N ARG A 214 -2.76 -19.32 -1.05
CA ARG A 214 -1.54 -19.71 -0.35
C ARG A 214 -1.10 -21.11 -0.78
N GLY A 215 0.14 -21.24 -1.23
CA GLY A 215 0.68 -22.51 -1.71
C GLY A 215 -0.08 -23.08 -2.92
N ILE A 216 -0.77 -22.24 -3.68
CA ILE A 216 -1.58 -22.69 -4.82
C ILE A 216 -0.74 -23.32 -5.93
N VAL A 217 0.55 -22.96 -6.04
CA VAL A 217 1.51 -23.63 -6.93
C VAL A 217 2.30 -24.65 -6.12
N THR A 218 2.08 -25.93 -6.41
CA THR A 218 2.68 -27.06 -5.69
C THR A 218 3.87 -27.66 -6.43
N ALA A 219 4.61 -28.55 -5.77
CA ALA A 219 5.69 -29.31 -6.41
C ALA A 219 5.18 -30.16 -7.60
N GLU A 220 3.95 -30.70 -7.51
CA GLU A 220 3.34 -31.46 -8.61
C GLU A 220 3.09 -30.55 -9.83
N ASP A 221 2.58 -29.34 -9.60
CA ASP A 221 2.35 -28.37 -10.68
C ASP A 221 3.67 -27.99 -11.38
N LEU A 222 4.71 -27.71 -10.60
CA LEU A 222 6.03 -27.34 -11.13
C LEU A 222 6.66 -28.50 -11.93
N GLY A 223 6.55 -29.74 -11.42
CA GLY A 223 7.05 -30.93 -12.11
C GLY A 223 6.39 -31.18 -13.47
N ARG A 224 5.18 -30.65 -13.69
CA ARG A 224 4.46 -30.73 -14.98
C ARG A 224 4.96 -29.73 -16.02
N MET A 225 5.62 -28.64 -15.59
CA MET A 225 6.18 -27.66 -16.52
C MET A 225 7.23 -28.30 -17.43
N LYS A 226 7.44 -27.72 -18.62
CA LYS A 226 8.48 -28.18 -19.54
C LYS A 226 9.88 -28.00 -18.91
N PRO A 227 10.86 -28.87 -19.24
CA PRO A 227 12.24 -28.73 -18.75
C PRO A 227 12.92 -27.43 -19.12
N ASP A 228 12.45 -26.75 -20.15
CA ASP A 228 12.99 -25.47 -20.63
C ASP A 228 12.04 -24.29 -20.35
N ALA A 229 10.97 -24.51 -19.58
CA ALA A 229 10.01 -23.47 -19.24
C ALA A 229 10.59 -22.49 -18.19
N LEU A 230 10.03 -21.28 -18.19
CA LEU A 230 10.30 -20.23 -17.22
C LEU A 230 9.08 -20.03 -16.30
N LEU A 231 9.29 -20.05 -14.99
CA LEU A 231 8.31 -19.53 -14.02
C LEU A 231 8.67 -18.09 -13.63
N VAL A 232 7.70 -17.18 -13.63
CA VAL A 232 7.87 -15.80 -13.16
C VAL A 232 6.95 -15.52 -11.99
N ASN A 233 7.50 -15.02 -10.88
CA ASN A 233 6.72 -14.58 -9.73
C ASN A 233 7.15 -13.18 -9.27
N THR A 234 6.36 -12.19 -9.69
CA THR A 234 6.42 -10.80 -9.22
C THR A 234 5.22 -10.44 -8.33
N SER A 235 4.47 -11.45 -7.86
CA SER A 235 3.27 -11.28 -7.05
C SER A 235 3.58 -11.42 -5.56
N ARG A 236 3.66 -12.64 -5.04
CA ARG A 236 3.95 -12.95 -3.63
C ARG A 236 4.60 -14.33 -3.54
N ALA A 237 5.64 -14.50 -2.70
CA ALA A 237 6.37 -15.76 -2.58
C ALA A 237 5.48 -16.93 -2.15
N GLY A 238 4.68 -16.73 -1.10
CA GLY A 238 3.75 -17.73 -0.58
C GLY A 238 2.60 -18.17 -1.48
N LEU A 239 2.55 -17.73 -2.75
CA LEU A 239 1.72 -18.38 -3.78
C LEU A 239 2.28 -19.74 -4.19
N VAL A 240 3.61 -19.91 -4.08
CA VAL A 240 4.28 -21.19 -4.27
C VAL A 240 4.38 -21.89 -2.91
N ALA A 241 4.18 -23.20 -2.90
CA ALA A 241 4.30 -23.99 -1.68
C ALA A 241 5.73 -23.93 -1.13
N PRO A 242 5.93 -23.90 0.20
CA PRO A 242 7.26 -23.76 0.79
C PRO A 242 8.26 -24.79 0.27
N GLY A 243 9.43 -24.33 -0.19
CA GLY A 243 10.51 -25.18 -0.71
C GLY A 243 10.24 -25.83 -2.08
N ALA A 244 9.05 -25.67 -2.65
CA ALA A 244 8.69 -26.35 -3.89
C ALA A 244 9.44 -25.77 -5.10
N LEU A 245 9.66 -24.46 -5.14
CA LEU A 245 10.36 -23.81 -6.25
C LEU A 245 11.83 -24.24 -6.33
N GLU A 246 12.51 -24.21 -5.19
CA GLU A 246 13.91 -24.59 -5.05
C GLU A 246 14.12 -26.04 -5.51
N ALA A 247 13.30 -26.96 -5.00
CA ALA A 247 13.39 -28.37 -5.35
C ALA A 247 13.10 -28.62 -6.85
N ALA A 248 12.09 -27.93 -7.40
CA ALA A 248 11.71 -28.02 -8.80
C ALA A 248 12.82 -27.52 -9.75
N LEU A 249 13.45 -26.40 -9.41
CA LEU A 249 14.57 -25.83 -10.18
C LEU A 249 15.82 -26.70 -10.13
N GLN A 250 16.11 -27.32 -8.97
CA GLN A 250 17.19 -28.32 -8.84
C GLN A 250 16.91 -29.56 -9.67
N ALA A 251 15.64 -29.98 -9.77
CA ALA A 251 15.20 -31.08 -10.63
C ALA A 251 15.12 -30.69 -12.13
N GLY A 252 15.32 -29.42 -12.46
CA GLY A 252 15.32 -28.89 -13.84
C GLY A 252 13.93 -28.74 -14.46
N ARG A 253 12.85 -28.69 -13.67
CA ARG A 253 11.47 -28.49 -14.15
C ARG A 253 10.70 -27.62 -13.15
N PRO A 254 10.47 -26.32 -13.43
CA PRO A 254 10.86 -25.61 -14.65
C PRO A 254 12.38 -25.48 -14.80
N GLY A 255 12.81 -25.23 -16.04
CA GLY A 255 14.23 -25.04 -16.35
C GLY A 255 14.80 -23.76 -15.75
N MET A 256 13.97 -22.73 -15.56
CA MET A 256 14.36 -21.45 -14.96
C MET A 256 13.24 -20.80 -14.15
N ALA A 257 13.63 -19.88 -13.26
CA ALA A 257 12.71 -18.95 -12.61
C ALA A 257 13.20 -17.51 -12.67
N ALA A 258 12.26 -16.56 -12.63
CA ALA A 258 12.52 -15.16 -12.33
C ALA A 258 11.61 -14.71 -11.17
N VAL A 259 12.20 -14.22 -10.09
CA VAL A 259 11.46 -13.88 -8.86
C VAL A 259 11.82 -12.48 -8.37
N ASP A 260 10.81 -11.75 -7.92
CA ASP A 260 10.97 -10.42 -7.30
C ASP A 260 10.54 -10.43 -5.81
N VAL A 261 10.01 -11.53 -5.30
CA VAL A 261 9.36 -11.59 -3.98
C VAL A 261 9.84 -12.80 -3.18
N TYR A 262 9.95 -12.65 -1.87
CA TYR A 262 10.50 -13.66 -0.96
C TYR A 262 9.59 -13.87 0.28
N ASP A 263 9.67 -15.04 0.92
CA ASP A 263 8.85 -15.32 2.11
C ASP A 263 9.22 -14.46 3.32
N THR A 264 10.51 -14.13 3.44
CA THR A 264 11.03 -13.19 4.42
C THR A 264 11.76 -12.07 3.71
N GLU A 265 11.31 -10.84 3.95
CA GLU A 265 11.88 -9.64 3.39
C GLU A 265 12.21 -8.66 4.53
N PRO A 266 13.36 -7.96 4.47
CA PRO A 266 14.37 -8.00 3.40
C PRO A 266 15.20 -9.30 3.41
N LEU A 267 15.37 -9.91 2.23
CA LEU A 267 16.25 -11.07 2.07
C LEU A 267 17.72 -10.62 2.10
N ARG A 268 18.39 -10.82 3.24
CA ARG A 268 19.80 -10.43 3.44
C ARG A 268 20.78 -11.60 3.44
N ASP A 269 20.29 -12.83 3.55
CA ASP A 269 21.14 -14.02 3.58
C ASP A 269 21.67 -14.33 2.17
N PRO A 270 22.98 -14.19 1.90
CA PRO A 270 23.56 -14.50 0.59
C PRO A 270 23.56 -16.01 0.28
N TRP A 271 23.26 -16.87 1.27
CA TRP A 271 23.18 -18.32 1.11
C TRP A 271 21.78 -18.83 0.80
N HIS A 272 20.80 -17.94 0.66
CA HIS A 272 19.45 -18.32 0.27
C HIS A 272 19.47 -19.16 -1.03
N PRO A 273 18.81 -20.34 -1.08
CA PRO A 273 18.95 -21.27 -2.20
C PRO A 273 18.70 -20.66 -3.58
N LEU A 274 17.66 -19.82 -3.72
CA LEU A 274 17.35 -19.14 -4.99
C LEU A 274 18.46 -18.20 -5.48
N LEU A 275 19.27 -17.62 -4.60
CA LEU A 275 20.40 -16.76 -4.98
C LEU A 275 21.62 -17.56 -5.48
N ARG A 276 21.65 -18.86 -5.20
CA ARG A 276 22.77 -19.77 -5.51
C ARG A 276 22.51 -20.61 -6.76
N LEU A 277 21.27 -20.68 -7.22
CA LEU A 277 20.89 -21.46 -8.40
C LEU A 277 21.24 -20.70 -9.69
N PRO A 278 21.98 -21.31 -10.65
CA PRO A 278 22.40 -20.63 -11.88
C PRO A 278 21.24 -20.32 -12.83
N ASN A 279 20.11 -21.02 -12.66
CA ASN A 279 18.90 -20.91 -13.46
C ASN A 279 17.82 -20.02 -12.83
N VAL A 280 18.22 -19.05 -12.00
CA VAL A 280 17.31 -18.09 -11.37
C VAL A 280 17.77 -16.66 -11.64
N VAL A 281 16.80 -15.78 -11.95
CA VAL A 281 16.98 -14.32 -11.91
C VAL A 281 16.22 -13.79 -10.71
N CYS A 282 16.90 -13.03 -9.86
CA CYS A 282 16.38 -12.50 -8.60
C CYS A 282 16.43 -10.97 -8.61
N THR A 283 15.35 -10.32 -8.18
CA THR A 283 15.31 -8.88 -7.91
C THR A 283 14.73 -8.60 -6.51
N PRO A 284 15.16 -7.54 -5.82
CA PRO A 284 14.83 -7.34 -4.41
C PRO A 284 13.51 -6.57 -4.21
N HIS A 285 12.39 -7.12 -4.68
CA HIS A 285 11.04 -6.55 -4.56
C HIS A 285 10.92 -5.12 -5.10
N ILE A 286 11.31 -4.96 -6.36
CA ILE A 286 11.35 -3.67 -7.05
C ILE A 286 10.15 -3.43 -7.98
N GLY A 287 9.13 -4.30 -7.97
CA GLY A 287 7.95 -4.18 -8.85
C GLY A 287 7.26 -2.82 -8.83
N TYR A 288 7.27 -2.12 -7.69
CA TYR A 288 6.70 -0.78 -7.56
C TYR A 288 7.76 0.32 -7.38
N VAL A 289 9.04 -0.02 -7.50
CA VAL A 289 10.17 0.87 -7.18
C VAL A 289 10.67 1.51 -8.47
N THR A 290 9.88 2.47 -8.96
CA THR A 290 10.25 3.36 -10.07
C THR A 290 9.95 4.80 -9.68
N GLU A 291 10.64 5.75 -10.32
CA GLU A 291 10.44 7.18 -10.07
C GLU A 291 8.97 7.59 -10.27
N ASP A 292 8.38 7.22 -11.42
CA ASP A 292 7.00 7.58 -11.77
C ASP A 292 5.95 6.97 -10.83
N GLU A 293 6.15 5.70 -10.44
CA GLU A 293 5.25 5.03 -9.52
C GLU A 293 5.41 5.63 -8.11
N TYR A 294 6.63 5.90 -7.65
CA TYR A 294 6.83 6.58 -6.37
C TYR A 294 6.21 7.97 -6.36
N GLU A 295 6.43 8.79 -7.39
CA GLU A 295 5.83 10.13 -7.48
C GLU A 295 4.30 10.05 -7.41
N THR A 296 3.69 9.13 -8.17
CA THR A 296 2.24 8.93 -8.14
C THR A 296 1.77 8.47 -6.76
N GLN A 297 2.42 7.46 -6.18
CA GLN A 297 1.99 6.88 -4.90
C GLN A 297 2.14 7.86 -3.74
N PHE A 298 3.29 8.54 -3.65
CA PHE A 298 3.58 9.43 -2.55
C PHE A 298 2.91 10.78 -2.70
N SER A 299 2.61 11.23 -3.93
CA SER A 299 1.67 12.33 -4.13
C SER A 299 0.32 12.05 -3.46
N ASP A 300 -0.29 10.87 -3.70
CA ASP A 300 -1.56 10.46 -3.07
C ASP A 300 -1.45 10.38 -1.53
N VAL A 301 -0.33 9.87 -1.02
CA VAL A 301 -0.07 9.75 0.43
C VAL A 301 0.08 11.13 1.06
N PHE A 302 0.87 12.02 0.45
CA PHE A 302 1.07 13.36 0.98
C PHE A 302 -0.21 14.19 0.90
N ASP A 303 -1.06 13.99 -0.11
CA ASP A 303 -2.40 14.59 -0.13
C ASP A 303 -3.25 14.16 1.07
N GLN A 304 -3.20 12.89 1.48
CA GLN A 304 -3.89 12.45 2.71
C GLN A 304 -3.39 13.19 3.96
N ILE A 305 -2.08 13.45 4.04
CA ILE A 305 -1.47 14.16 5.16
C ILE A 305 -1.85 15.64 5.16
N VAL A 306 -1.80 16.30 3.99
CA VAL A 306 -2.20 17.69 3.83
C VAL A 306 -3.67 17.88 4.19
N SER A 307 -4.55 17.00 3.70
CA SER A 307 -5.98 17.04 4.03
C SER A 307 -6.23 16.77 5.51
N TYR A 308 -5.52 15.83 6.14
CA TYR A 308 -5.58 15.63 7.59
C TYR A 308 -5.12 16.87 8.37
N ALA A 309 -4.03 17.52 7.95
CA ALA A 309 -3.54 18.74 8.59
C ALA A 309 -4.55 19.90 8.51
N ALA A 310 -5.38 19.92 7.47
CA ALA A 310 -6.47 20.87 7.28
C ALA A 310 -7.76 20.51 8.04
N GLY A 311 -7.80 19.38 8.77
CA GLY A 311 -8.98 18.91 9.49
C GLY A 311 -9.98 18.12 8.63
N GLU A 312 -9.61 17.79 7.39
CA GLU A 312 -10.48 17.11 6.41
C GLU A 312 -9.86 15.77 5.96
N PRO A 313 -9.69 14.75 6.83
CA PRO A 313 -9.01 13.52 6.46
C PRO A 313 -9.72 12.78 5.32
N ILE A 314 -8.95 12.42 4.29
CA ILE A 314 -9.43 11.67 3.11
C ILE A 314 -8.97 10.22 3.13
N HIS A 315 -9.68 9.38 2.36
CA HIS A 315 -9.39 7.95 2.22
C HIS A 315 -9.27 7.18 3.55
N VAL A 316 -10.03 7.61 4.55
CA VAL A 316 -10.05 7.01 5.89
C VAL A 316 -10.63 5.60 5.81
N VAL A 317 -9.86 4.63 6.32
CA VAL A 317 -10.25 3.21 6.31
C VAL A 317 -10.99 2.79 7.58
N ASN A 318 -10.84 3.57 8.67
CA ASN A 318 -11.45 3.36 9.97
C ASN A 318 -12.29 4.57 10.42
N PRO A 319 -13.45 4.83 9.77
CA PRO A 319 -14.26 6.02 10.03
C PRO A 319 -14.77 6.12 11.48
N ASP A 320 -14.86 5.00 12.21
CA ASP A 320 -15.27 4.96 13.61
C ASP A 320 -14.37 5.82 14.54
N VAL A 321 -13.12 6.06 14.16
CA VAL A 321 -12.22 6.98 14.88
C VAL A 321 -12.75 8.41 14.85
N LEU A 322 -13.24 8.85 13.69
CA LEU A 322 -13.77 10.21 13.52
C LEU A 322 -15.06 10.39 14.32
N ALA A 323 -15.93 9.36 14.33
CA ALA A 323 -17.16 9.38 15.12
C ALA A 323 -16.88 9.45 16.63
N ARG A 324 -15.82 8.77 17.11
CA ARG A 324 -15.40 8.86 18.52
C ARG A 324 -14.88 10.23 18.90
N GLU A 325 -14.09 10.85 18.04
CA GLU A 325 -13.60 12.21 18.26
C GLU A 325 -14.77 13.20 18.32
N ALA A 326 -15.70 13.11 17.37
CA ALA A 326 -16.93 13.90 17.37
C ALA A 326 -17.78 13.66 18.63
N ALA A 327 -17.93 12.40 19.07
CA ALA A 327 -18.67 12.05 20.28
C ALA A 327 -17.96 12.52 21.57
N SER A 328 -16.63 12.63 21.57
CA SER A 328 -15.87 13.17 22.71
C SER A 328 -15.97 14.69 22.84
N ILE A 329 -16.19 15.39 21.70
CA ILE A 329 -16.34 16.84 21.64
C ILE A 329 -17.79 17.27 21.88
N GLU A 330 -18.77 16.41 21.59
CA GLU A 330 -20.19 16.73 21.75
C GLU A 330 -20.58 17.25 23.15
N PRO A 331 -20.16 16.64 24.27
CA PRO A 331 -20.44 17.18 25.60
C PRO A 331 -19.84 18.57 25.81
N LEU A 332 -18.65 18.82 25.27
CA LEU A 332 -17.99 20.12 25.37
C LEU A 332 -18.69 21.19 24.52
N ILE A 333 -19.25 20.80 23.37
CA ILE A 333 -20.11 21.69 22.57
C ILE A 333 -21.35 22.02 23.37
N LEU A 334 -22.00 21.04 23.98
CA LEU A 334 -23.19 21.27 24.82
C LEU A 334 -22.85 22.20 26.00
N ASP A 335 -21.73 21.99 26.69
CA ASP A 335 -21.23 22.88 27.74
C ASP A 335 -20.99 24.32 27.23
N LEU A 336 -20.42 24.47 26.02
CA LEU A 336 -20.23 25.78 25.37
C LEU A 336 -21.58 26.46 25.12
N LEU A 337 -22.55 25.74 24.54
CA LEU A 337 -23.87 26.29 24.24
C LEU A 337 -24.63 26.67 25.52
N GLU A 338 -24.54 25.84 26.57
CA GLU A 338 -25.12 26.17 27.89
C GLU A 338 -24.44 27.40 28.51
N TRP A 339 -23.11 27.48 28.41
CA TRP A 339 -22.34 28.58 28.97
C TRP A 339 -22.65 29.91 28.27
N ILE A 340 -22.75 29.94 26.94
CA ILE A 340 -23.21 31.12 26.19
C ILE A 340 -24.59 31.53 26.71
N GLY A 341 -25.49 30.56 26.87
CA GLY A 341 -26.80 30.76 27.45
C GLY A 341 -27.79 31.43 26.47
N PRO A 342 -28.95 31.87 26.97
CA PRO A 342 -30.04 32.36 26.13
C PRO A 342 -29.81 33.78 25.57
N GLY A 343 -28.89 34.55 26.15
CA GLY A 343 -28.55 35.91 25.75
C GLY A 343 -27.26 35.95 24.93
N ALA A 344 -27.15 36.96 24.07
CA ALA A 344 -25.91 37.20 23.33
C ALA A 344 -24.77 37.61 24.28
N ARG A 345 -23.55 37.14 24.00
CA ARG A 345 -22.32 37.49 24.73
C ARG A 345 -21.31 38.19 23.81
N PRO A 346 -20.49 39.12 24.32
CA PRO A 346 -19.39 39.71 23.57
C PRO A 346 -18.42 38.64 23.02
N TYR A 347 -18.04 38.76 21.75
CA TYR A 347 -17.18 37.78 21.06
C TYR A 347 -15.81 37.61 21.74
N ASP A 348 -15.22 38.71 22.21
CA ASP A 348 -13.98 38.72 22.98
C ASP A 348 -14.09 37.92 24.28
N GLU A 349 -15.19 38.06 25.02
CA GLU A 349 -15.47 37.26 26.23
C GLU A 349 -15.55 35.76 25.90
N VAL A 350 -16.26 35.40 24.83
CA VAL A 350 -16.38 33.99 24.42
C VAL A 350 -15.03 33.41 24.00
N ILE A 351 -14.27 34.18 23.21
CA ILE A 351 -12.94 33.78 22.76
C ILE A 351 -11.95 33.68 23.93
N ASP A 352 -11.93 34.61 24.87
CA ASP A 352 -11.02 34.53 26.01
C ASP A 352 -11.34 33.32 26.90
N ALA A 353 -12.62 33.00 27.09
CA ALA A 353 -13.06 31.87 27.91
C ALA A 353 -12.85 30.49 27.24
N TRP A 354 -13.07 30.39 25.93
CA TRP A 354 -13.12 29.10 25.22
C TRP A 354 -12.02 28.89 24.17
N ARG A 355 -11.25 29.91 23.78
CA ARG A 355 -10.15 29.74 22.81
C ARG A 355 -8.82 29.37 23.46
N THR A 356 -8.61 29.75 24.72
CA THR A 356 -7.28 29.75 25.37
C THR A 356 -6.96 28.52 26.22
N SER A 357 -7.96 27.68 26.54
CA SER A 357 -7.79 26.48 27.38
C SER A 357 -7.99 25.22 26.54
N CYS A 358 -6.94 24.43 26.32
CA CYS A 358 -7.04 23.14 25.62
C CYS A 358 -7.88 22.16 26.45
N PRO A 359 -8.91 21.47 25.91
CA PRO A 359 -9.22 21.22 24.49
C PRO A 359 -10.43 22.02 23.95
N ARG A 360 -10.51 23.35 24.16
CA ARG A 360 -11.71 24.13 23.79
C ARG A 360 -11.67 24.82 22.41
N LEU A 361 -10.52 24.89 21.74
CA LEU A 361 -10.44 25.47 20.38
C LEU A 361 -11.23 24.66 19.32
N PRO A 362 -11.13 23.31 19.26
CA PRO A 362 -11.93 22.51 18.33
C PRO A 362 -13.43 22.61 18.61
N VAL A 363 -13.82 22.83 19.87
CA VAL A 363 -15.22 22.95 20.30
C VAL A 363 -15.88 24.19 19.69
N TRP A 364 -15.20 25.35 19.73
CA TRP A 364 -15.71 26.58 19.14
C TRP A 364 -15.85 26.46 17.62
N GLU A 365 -14.81 25.97 16.94
CA GLU A 365 -14.79 25.83 15.48
C GLU A 365 -15.87 24.86 15.01
N GLU A 366 -16.01 23.70 15.67
CA GLU A 366 -17.01 22.70 15.36
C GLU A 366 -18.44 23.20 15.64
N ALA A 367 -18.66 23.92 16.75
CA ALA A 367 -19.96 24.51 17.06
C ALA A 367 -20.37 25.58 16.02
N CYS A 368 -19.40 26.35 15.50
CA CYS A 368 -19.62 27.26 14.37
C CYS A 368 -19.91 26.49 13.07
N ALA A 369 -19.13 25.46 12.74
CA ALA A 369 -19.30 24.66 11.52
C ALA A 369 -20.66 23.96 11.46
N ARG A 370 -21.16 23.48 12.61
CA ARG A 370 -22.51 22.89 12.75
C ARG A 370 -23.63 23.93 12.77
N GLY A 371 -23.29 25.22 12.75
CA GLY A 371 -24.25 26.31 12.80
C GLY A 371 -24.97 26.43 14.15
N TYR A 372 -24.42 25.88 15.23
CA TYR A 372 -25.00 25.98 16.57
C TYR A 372 -24.76 27.35 17.22
N VAL A 373 -23.72 28.05 16.79
CA VAL A 373 -23.39 29.40 17.25
C VAL A 373 -23.32 30.35 16.06
N ILE A 374 -23.85 31.56 16.24
CA ILE A 374 -23.84 32.61 15.22
C ILE A 374 -23.17 33.87 15.79
N ARG A 375 -22.42 34.56 14.93
CA ARG A 375 -21.76 35.83 15.25
C ARG A 375 -22.43 36.95 14.47
N HIS A 376 -22.81 38.02 15.17
CA HIS A 376 -23.40 39.22 14.57
C HIS A 376 -22.79 40.49 15.21
N HIS A 377 -23.04 41.66 14.63
CA HIS A 377 -22.59 42.94 15.20
C HIS A 377 -23.78 43.67 15.81
N ALA A 378 -23.67 44.02 17.10
CA ALA A 378 -24.70 44.79 17.80
C ALA A 378 -24.59 46.30 17.46
N PRO A 379 -25.65 47.10 17.73
CA PRO A 379 -25.61 48.55 17.60
C PRO A 379 -24.49 49.12 18.48
N GLY A 380 -23.44 49.67 17.87
CA GLY A 380 -22.21 50.08 18.57
C GLY A 380 -20.93 49.38 18.08
N GLY A 381 -21.03 48.41 17.17
CA GLY A 381 -19.88 47.80 16.47
C GLY A 381 -19.21 46.65 17.24
N VAL A 382 -19.68 46.31 18.44
CA VAL A 382 -19.18 45.17 19.21
C VAL A 382 -19.74 43.88 18.62
N ALA A 383 -18.85 42.94 18.29
CA ALA A 383 -19.23 41.61 17.84
C ALA A 383 -19.84 40.81 19.01
N GLN A 384 -21.00 40.22 18.77
CA GLN A 384 -21.76 39.41 19.71
C GLN A 384 -21.89 37.99 19.18
N VAL A 385 -22.01 37.03 20.09
CA VAL A 385 -22.17 35.60 19.85
C VAL A 385 -23.43 35.14 20.55
N GLU A 386 -24.28 34.40 19.83
CA GLU A 386 -25.50 33.82 20.39
C GLU A 386 -25.67 32.37 19.93
N VAL A 387 -26.36 31.57 20.73
CA VAL A 387 -26.78 30.22 20.34
C VAL A 387 -27.89 30.31 19.31
N SER A 388 -27.68 29.70 18.15
CA SER A 388 -28.64 29.70 17.06
C SER A 388 -29.90 28.88 17.39
N THR A 389 -30.93 28.95 16.55
CA THR A 389 -32.10 28.06 16.67
C THR A 389 -31.72 26.59 16.59
N ALA A 390 -30.75 26.23 15.74
CA ALA A 390 -30.24 24.86 15.64
C ALA A 390 -29.49 24.43 16.91
N GLY A 391 -28.66 25.30 17.48
CA GLY A 391 -27.97 25.04 18.75
C GLY A 391 -28.94 24.88 19.93
N ARG A 392 -29.98 25.71 20.01
CA ARG A 392 -31.03 25.60 21.03
C ARG A 392 -31.84 24.30 20.91
N ALA A 393 -32.18 23.90 19.69
CA ALA A 393 -32.87 22.62 19.45
C ALA A 393 -32.01 21.43 19.87
N ARG A 394 -30.69 21.48 19.61
CA ARG A 394 -29.76 20.43 20.03
C ARG A 394 -29.64 20.32 21.55
N LEU A 395 -29.52 21.45 22.26
CA LEU A 395 -29.53 21.51 23.73
C LEU A 395 -30.82 20.94 24.33
N GLN A 396 -31.98 21.21 23.72
CA GLN A 396 -33.26 20.68 24.17
C GLN A 396 -33.37 19.17 23.96
N ALA A 397 -32.86 18.67 22.83
CA ALA A 397 -32.85 17.24 22.53
C ALA A 397 -31.92 16.42 23.44
N ASP A 398 -30.89 17.03 24.01
CA ASP A 398 -30.00 16.37 24.97
C ASP A 398 -30.60 16.26 26.39
N ARG A 399 -31.49 17.19 26.73
CA ARG A 399 -32.18 17.25 28.04
C ARG A 399 -33.47 16.40 28.09
N ALA A 400 -33.86 15.77 26.99
CA ALA A 400 -35.08 14.97 26.83
C ALA A 400 -34.73 13.48 26.81
#